data_AF-A0A9Q0LD73-F1
#
_entry.id   AF-A0A9Q0LD73-F1
#
_cell.length_a   1.000
_cell.length_b   1.000
_cell.length_c   1.000
_cell.angle_alpha   90.00
_cell.angle_beta   90.00
_cell.angle_gamma   90.00
#
_symmetry.space_group_name_H-M   'P 1'
#
loop_
_entity.id
_entity.type
_entity.pdbx_description
1 polymer ?
#
loop_
_entity_poly.entity_id
_entity_poly.type
_entity_poly.pdbx_seq_one_letter_code
_entity_poly.pdbx_strand_id
1 'polypeptide(L)'
;MKEYFKKILIDNLNYPINSTENILSDEKQFLMEVKRYICNGIQINKVKQDGNLESTKFLISLDLKFFYWQTNSAKMIQRMDFSLINTIIDGIETEIMKKAQKISSLDKSLCFSISTKKDPFDFVCDSVEQKQFWVNTLKIILKNIENQINLFQI
;
A
#
# COMPACT_ATOMS: atom_id res chain seq x y z
N MET A 1 9.65 -16.33 12.08
CA MET A 1 9.63 -15.24 11.07
C MET A 1 8.21 -14.74 10.74
N LYS A 2 7.21 -15.59 10.42
CA LYS A 2 5.82 -15.15 10.11
C LYS A 2 4.99 -14.66 11.31
N GLU A 3 5.08 -15.32 12.48
CA GLU A 3 4.35 -14.89 13.69
C GLU A 3 5.01 -13.69 14.38
N TYR A 4 6.33 -13.61 14.32
CA TYR A 4 7.13 -12.51 14.85
C TYR A 4 6.75 -11.16 14.21
N PHE A 5 6.57 -11.13 12.88
CA PHE A 5 6.20 -9.92 12.14
C PHE A 5 4.79 -9.43 12.46
N LYS A 6 3.83 -10.36 12.62
CA LYS A 6 2.43 -10.05 12.98
C LYS A 6 2.34 -9.53 14.42
N LYS A 7 3.11 -10.13 15.34
CA LYS A 7 3.22 -9.69 16.73
C LYS A 7 3.88 -8.31 16.85
N ILE A 8 4.93 -8.05 16.08
CA ILE A 8 5.58 -6.73 16.01
C ILE A 8 4.64 -5.66 15.50
N LEU A 9 3.89 -5.90 14.42
CA LEU A 9 2.99 -4.88 13.87
C LEU A 9 1.86 -4.52 14.85
N ILE A 10 1.33 -5.51 15.57
CA ILE A 10 0.21 -5.36 16.53
C ILE A 10 0.69 -4.80 17.88
N ASP A 11 1.80 -5.29 18.42
CA ASP A 11 2.35 -4.82 19.71
C ASP A 11 2.92 -3.38 19.57
N ASN A 12 3.39 -2.96 18.39
CA ASN A 12 3.95 -1.61 18.15
C ASN A 12 2.94 -0.50 17.83
N LEU A 13 1.70 -0.86 17.51
CA LEU A 13 0.59 0.10 17.44
C LEU A 13 0.10 0.54 18.83
N ASN A 14 0.38 -0.27 19.86
CA ASN A 14 0.03 0.00 21.26
C ASN A 14 1.23 0.45 22.12
N TYR A 15 2.43 0.56 21.56
CA TYR A 15 3.67 0.85 22.31
C TYR A 15 3.87 2.37 22.50
N PRO A 16 4.01 2.88 23.73
CA PRO A 16 4.38 4.27 23.97
C PRO A 16 5.79 4.53 23.44
N ILE A 17 5.95 5.55 22.58
CA ILE A 17 7.21 5.89 21.89
C ILE A 17 8.35 6.29 22.86
N ASN A 18 8.04 6.52 24.13
CA ASN A 18 8.99 7.04 25.10
C ASN A 18 9.74 5.96 25.91
N SER A 19 9.52 4.67 25.68
CA SER A 19 10.27 3.63 26.38
C SER A 19 11.19 2.83 25.47
N THR A 20 12.50 3.03 25.72
CA THR A 20 13.63 2.10 25.60
C THR A 20 14.61 2.20 24.42
N GLU A 21 15.89 2.23 24.81
CA GLU A 21 17.13 2.50 24.07
C GLU A 21 17.73 1.29 23.33
N ASN A 22 17.00 0.18 23.11
CA ASN A 22 17.60 -1.08 22.65
C ASN A 22 17.06 -1.65 21.32
N ILE A 23 16.53 -0.82 20.42
CA ILE A 23 16.17 -1.28 19.06
C ILE A 23 17.40 -1.14 18.14
N LEU A 24 17.81 -2.24 17.49
CA LEU A 24 18.84 -2.25 16.44
C LEU A 24 18.56 -1.16 15.40
N SER A 25 19.60 -0.46 14.92
CA SER A 25 19.46 0.74 14.05
C SER A 25 18.53 0.51 12.86
N ASP A 26 18.64 -0.64 12.22
CA ASP A 26 17.95 -0.98 10.99
C ASP A 26 16.47 -1.32 11.22
N GLU A 27 16.18 -1.98 12.35
CA GLU A 27 14.80 -2.24 12.78
C GLU A 27 14.11 -0.95 13.20
N LYS A 28 14.82 -0.04 13.88
CA LYS A 28 14.29 1.27 14.25
C LYS A 28 13.98 2.12 13.02
N GLN A 29 14.84 2.08 12.00
CA GLN A 29 14.65 2.80 10.74
C GLN A 29 13.48 2.22 9.93
N PHE A 30 13.37 0.88 9.85
CA PHE A 30 12.22 0.21 9.24
C PHE A 30 10.91 0.55 9.96
N LEU A 31 10.89 0.59 11.29
CA LEU A 31 9.71 0.94 12.09
C LEU A 31 9.31 2.42 11.93
N MET A 32 10.27 3.33 11.84
CA MET A 32 10.02 4.74 11.55
C MET A 32 9.47 4.94 10.14
N GLU A 33 9.97 4.20 9.16
CA GLU A 33 9.41 4.16 7.81
C GLU A 33 7.98 3.65 7.86
N VAL A 34 7.71 2.45 8.37
CA VAL A 34 6.35 1.90 8.46
C VAL A 34 5.37 2.89 9.12
N LYS A 35 5.75 3.57 10.21
CA LYS A 35 4.92 4.63 10.80
C LYS A 35 4.72 5.85 9.88
N ARG A 36 5.75 6.29 9.16
CA ARG A 36 5.63 7.37 8.16
C ARG A 36 4.73 6.96 6.98
N TYR A 37 4.91 5.77 6.43
CA TYR A 37 4.16 5.24 5.28
C TYR A 37 2.69 4.94 5.64
N ILE A 38 2.43 4.42 6.84
CA ILE A 38 1.07 4.05 7.29
C ILE A 38 0.34 5.27 7.89
N CYS A 39 0.96 6.05 8.78
CA CYS A 39 0.24 7.12 9.50
C CYS A 39 0.16 8.44 8.74
N ASN A 40 1.22 8.83 8.01
CA ASN A 40 1.28 10.17 7.42
C ASN A 40 0.83 10.22 5.96
N GLY A 41 0.74 9.06 5.31
CA GLY A 41 0.47 8.92 3.89
C GLY A 41 1.57 9.47 3.01
N ILE A 42 1.66 8.94 1.79
CA ILE A 42 2.72 9.27 0.85
C ILE A 42 2.13 9.67 -0.48
N GLN A 43 2.79 10.63 -1.10
CA GLN A 43 2.45 11.05 -2.43
C GLN A 43 2.88 9.96 -3.42
N ILE A 44 1.91 9.49 -4.20
CA ILE A 44 2.08 8.64 -5.38
C ILE A 44 1.18 9.19 -6.48
N ASN A 45 1.32 8.71 -7.71
CA ASN A 45 0.44 9.13 -8.79
C ASN A 45 -0.59 8.04 -9.08
N LYS A 46 -1.88 8.36 -8.99
CA LYS A 46 -2.96 7.48 -9.43
C LYS A 46 -3.17 7.67 -10.93
N VAL A 47 -3.32 6.57 -11.65
CA VAL A 47 -3.72 6.62 -13.06
C VAL A 47 -5.25 6.75 -13.14
N LYS A 48 -5.72 7.73 -13.90
CA LYS A 48 -7.13 7.94 -14.20
C LYS A 48 -7.58 7.09 -15.38
N GLN A 49 -8.90 6.97 -15.56
CA GLN A 49 -9.52 6.23 -16.67
C GLN A 49 -9.13 6.76 -18.07
N ASP A 50 -8.83 8.05 -18.15
CA ASP A 50 -8.31 8.68 -19.37
C ASP A 50 -6.82 8.39 -19.62
N GLY A 51 -6.13 7.75 -18.67
CA GLY A 51 -4.69 7.46 -18.71
C GLY A 51 -3.82 8.58 -18.12
N ASN A 52 -4.40 9.69 -17.68
CA ASN A 52 -3.65 10.78 -17.06
C ASN A 52 -3.24 10.43 -15.62
N LEU A 53 -2.09 10.96 -15.21
CA LEU A 53 -1.59 10.83 -13.85
C LEU A 53 -2.19 11.91 -12.94
N GLU A 54 -2.50 11.52 -11.71
CA GLU A 54 -2.98 12.42 -10.69
C GLU A 54 -2.26 12.20 -9.38
N SER A 55 -1.59 13.26 -8.92
CA SER A 55 -0.92 13.27 -7.63
C SER A 55 -1.93 12.97 -6.52
N THR A 56 -1.65 11.92 -5.77
CA THR A 56 -2.55 11.28 -4.81
C THR A 56 -1.80 10.96 -3.54
N LYS A 57 -2.32 11.44 -2.41
CA LYS A 57 -1.86 11.02 -1.09
C LYS A 57 -2.48 9.65 -0.78
N PHE A 58 -1.65 8.63 -0.55
CA PHE A 58 -2.06 7.25 -0.29
C PHE A 58 -1.57 6.79 1.08
N LEU A 59 -2.43 6.15 1.87
CA LEU A 59 -2.10 5.67 3.22
C LEU A 59 -2.89 4.41 3.60
N ILE A 60 -2.41 3.69 4.62
CA ILE A 60 -3.04 2.48 5.13
C ILE A 60 -3.55 2.74 6.55
N SER A 61 -4.72 2.20 6.90
CA SER A 61 -5.24 2.29 8.26
C SER A 61 -4.36 1.53 9.25
N LEU A 62 -4.28 2.00 10.49
CA LEU A 62 -3.49 1.31 11.53
C LEU A 62 -3.98 -0.11 11.82
N ASP A 63 -5.30 -0.34 11.73
CA ASP A 63 -5.89 -1.67 11.89
C ASP A 63 -5.71 -2.57 10.65
N LEU A 64 -5.04 -2.09 9.61
CA LEU A 64 -4.79 -2.77 8.32
C LEU A 64 -6.06 -3.28 7.62
N LYS A 65 -7.22 -2.70 7.93
CA LYS A 65 -8.49 -3.05 7.29
C LYS A 65 -8.77 -2.23 6.04
N PHE A 66 -8.22 -1.02 5.97
CA PHE A 66 -8.49 -0.09 4.90
C PHE A 66 -7.21 0.51 4.32
N PHE A 67 -7.24 0.85 3.04
CA PHE A 67 -6.38 1.90 2.51
C PHE A 67 -7.22 3.12 2.17
N TYR A 68 -6.60 4.29 2.24
CA TYR A 68 -7.22 5.58 1.92
C TYR A 68 -6.41 6.27 0.84
N TRP A 69 -7.10 7.06 0.04
CA TRP A 69 -6.47 7.95 -0.91
C TRP A 69 -7.20 9.28 -1.01
N GLN A 70 -6.43 10.32 -1.30
CA GLN A 70 -6.96 11.64 -1.60
C GLN A 70 -6.19 12.21 -2.78
N THR A 71 -6.89 12.46 -3.87
CA THR A 71 -6.29 13.16 -5.02
C THR A 71 -6.24 14.66 -4.74
N ASN A 72 -5.30 15.38 -5.35
CA ASN A 72 -5.20 16.84 -5.16
C ASN A 72 -6.46 17.59 -5.61
N SER A 73 -7.23 17.04 -6.54
CA SER A 73 -8.51 17.62 -6.99
C SER A 73 -9.69 17.29 -6.07
N ALA A 74 -9.57 16.28 -5.21
CA ALA A 74 -10.65 15.81 -4.36
C ALA A 74 -10.63 16.47 -2.98
N LYS A 75 -11.76 17.08 -2.61
CA LYS A 75 -11.99 17.60 -1.24
C LYS A 75 -12.21 16.50 -0.20
N MET A 76 -12.57 15.29 -0.63
CA MET A 76 -12.91 14.18 0.25
C MET A 76 -11.88 13.06 0.16
N ILE A 77 -11.55 12.49 1.33
CA ILE A 77 -10.73 11.28 1.46
C ILE A 77 -11.59 10.08 1.09
N GLN A 78 -11.10 9.26 0.17
CA GLN A 78 -11.73 8.00 -0.24
C GLN A 78 -11.06 6.83 0.50
N ARG A 79 -11.77 5.71 0.63
CA ARG A 79 -11.27 4.52 1.32
C ARG A 79 -11.74 3.23 0.66
N MET A 80 -10.99 2.16 0.87
CA MET A 80 -11.33 0.82 0.43
C MET A 80 -10.92 -0.22 1.46
N ASP A 81 -11.78 -1.21 1.65
CA ASP A 81 -11.54 -2.37 2.49
C ASP A 81 -10.62 -3.38 1.78
N PHE A 82 -9.59 -3.85 2.47
CA PHE A 82 -8.64 -4.83 1.92
C PHE A 82 -9.30 -6.18 1.58
N SER A 83 -10.40 -6.55 2.23
CA SER A 83 -11.15 -7.78 1.92
C SER A 83 -11.77 -7.78 0.51
N LEU A 84 -11.83 -6.62 -0.16
CA LEU A 84 -12.34 -6.48 -1.52
C LEU A 84 -11.25 -6.57 -2.59
N ILE A 85 -9.98 -6.65 -2.17
CA ILE A 85 -8.83 -6.75 -3.07
C ILE A 85 -8.58 -8.22 -3.39
N ASN A 86 -8.42 -8.51 -4.68
CA ASN A 86 -8.12 -9.84 -5.16
C ASN A 86 -6.62 -10.11 -5.16
N THR A 87 -5.83 -9.19 -5.74
CA THR A 87 -4.38 -9.36 -5.86
C THR A 87 -3.68 -8.03 -6.12
N ILE A 88 -2.36 -8.02 -5.90
CA ILE A 88 -1.49 -6.90 -6.26
C ILE A 88 -0.71 -7.28 -7.52
N ILE A 89 -0.88 -6.47 -8.56
CA ILE A 89 -0.26 -6.66 -9.86
C ILE A 89 0.98 -5.77 -9.95
N ASP A 90 2.08 -6.35 -10.39
CA ASP A 90 3.37 -5.67 -10.51
C ASP A 90 3.58 -5.21 -11.96
N GLY A 91 3.84 -3.92 -12.16
CA GLY A 91 4.14 -3.35 -13.48
C GLY A 91 2.91 -2.86 -14.25
N ILE A 92 2.94 -3.04 -15.58
CA ILE A 92 1.97 -2.50 -16.54
C ILE A 92 1.20 -3.65 -17.17
N GLU A 93 0.13 -4.07 -16.50
CA GLU A 93 -0.65 -5.24 -16.95
C GLU A 93 -2.14 -4.92 -17.16
N THR A 94 -2.66 -3.87 -16.51
CA THR A 94 -4.05 -3.43 -16.69
C THR A 94 -4.20 -2.59 -17.96
N GLU A 95 -5.39 -2.61 -18.57
CA GLU A 95 -5.65 -1.84 -19.79
C GLU A 95 -5.51 -0.32 -19.59
N ILE A 96 -5.88 0.17 -18.41
CA ILE A 96 -5.73 1.60 -18.05
C ILE A 96 -4.25 1.96 -17.92
N MET A 97 -3.43 1.12 -17.26
CA MET A 97 -1.99 1.36 -17.15
C MET A 97 -1.31 1.31 -18.53
N LYS A 98 -1.70 0.35 -19.39
CA LYS A 98 -1.20 0.28 -20.79
C LYS A 98 -1.58 1.53 -21.59
N LYS A 99 -2.78 2.07 -21.38
CA LYS A 99 -3.21 3.34 -22.00
C LYS A 99 -2.34 4.50 -21.51
N ALA A 100 -2.10 4.60 -20.20
CA ALA A 100 -1.24 5.63 -19.63
C ALA A 100 0.21 5.53 -20.12
N GLN A 101 0.73 4.31 -20.31
CA GLN A 101 2.06 4.07 -20.88
C GLN A 101 2.19 4.69 -22.29
N LYS A 102 1.16 4.60 -23.12
CA LYS A 102 1.15 5.20 -24.46
C LYS A 102 1.14 6.74 -24.44
N ILE A 103 0.61 7.36 -23.38
CA ILE A 103 0.48 8.82 -23.25
C ILE A 103 1.74 9.43 -22.62
N SER A 104 2.26 8.80 -21.57
CA SER A 104 3.28 9.39 -20.69
C SER A 104 4.60 8.60 -20.65
N SER A 105 4.76 7.59 -21.52
CA SER A 105 5.98 6.76 -21.59
C SER A 105 6.38 6.17 -20.23
N LEU A 106 5.40 5.61 -19.50
CA LEU A 106 5.59 5.11 -18.14
C LEU A 106 6.65 3.99 -18.07
N ASP A 107 7.51 4.07 -17.06
CA ASP A 107 8.44 2.99 -16.70
C ASP A 107 7.70 1.90 -15.91
N LYS A 108 7.75 0.66 -16.41
CA LYS A 108 7.18 -0.52 -15.76
C LYS A 108 7.71 -0.72 -14.34
N SER A 109 8.96 -0.34 -14.06
CA SER A 109 9.60 -0.52 -12.75
C SER A 109 8.92 0.28 -11.63
N LEU A 110 8.22 1.36 -11.98
CA LEU A 110 7.54 2.29 -11.07
C LEU A 110 6.05 1.99 -10.91
N CYS A 111 5.50 1.08 -11.72
CA CYS A 111 4.07 0.85 -11.82
C CYS A 111 3.61 -0.33 -10.95
N PHE A 112 2.43 -0.20 -10.35
CA PHE A 112 1.70 -1.33 -9.76
C PHE A 112 0.19 -1.08 -9.79
N SER A 113 -0.58 -2.15 -9.65
CA SER A 113 -2.05 -2.07 -9.60
C SER A 113 -2.61 -2.88 -8.45
N ILE A 114 -3.67 -2.37 -7.82
CA ILE A 114 -4.48 -3.09 -6.85
C ILE A 114 -5.71 -3.62 -7.58
N SER A 115 -5.77 -4.92 -7.81
CA SER A 115 -6.90 -5.57 -8.48
C SER A 115 -8.05 -5.79 -7.50
N THR A 116 -9.26 -5.39 -7.90
CA THR A 116 -10.48 -5.59 -7.12
C THR A 116 -11.54 -6.29 -7.96
N LYS A 117 -12.69 -6.64 -7.36
CA LYS A 117 -13.83 -7.21 -8.09
C LYS A 117 -14.50 -6.25 -9.08
N LYS A 118 -14.29 -4.94 -8.93
CA LYS A 118 -14.88 -3.92 -9.81
C LYS A 118 -13.85 -3.45 -10.82
N ASP A 119 -13.05 -2.47 -10.40
CA ASP A 119 -12.02 -1.85 -11.21
C ASP A 119 -10.67 -1.90 -10.48
N PRO A 120 -9.56 -2.04 -11.20
CA PRO A 120 -8.25 -1.92 -10.62
C PRO A 120 -7.95 -0.47 -10.21
N PHE A 121 -7.12 -0.31 -9.19
CA PHE A 121 -6.49 0.97 -8.85
C PHE A 121 -5.06 0.95 -9.33
N ASP A 122 -4.77 1.75 -10.34
CA ASP A 122 -3.47 1.83 -10.99
C ASP A 122 -2.65 2.98 -10.40
N PHE A 123 -1.40 2.70 -10.04
CA PHE A 123 -0.49 3.66 -9.41
C PHE A 123 0.90 3.67 -10.06
N VAL A 124 1.52 4.84 -10.05
CA VAL A 124 2.89 5.09 -10.45
C VAL A 124 3.61 5.77 -9.29
N CYS A 125 4.70 5.16 -8.84
CA CYS A 125 5.55 5.67 -7.78
C CYS A 125 6.64 6.61 -8.32
N ASP A 126 7.22 7.40 -7.42
CA ASP A 126 8.32 8.31 -7.74
C ASP A 126 9.67 7.59 -7.78
N SER A 127 9.76 6.39 -7.19
CA SER A 127 10.96 5.55 -7.20
C SER A 127 10.65 4.06 -7.17
N VAL A 128 11.63 3.24 -7.58
CA VAL A 128 11.53 1.78 -7.57
C VAL A 128 11.38 1.26 -6.14
N GLU A 129 12.11 1.85 -5.19
CA GLU A 129 12.06 1.52 -3.77
C GLU A 129 10.66 1.79 -3.19
N GLN A 130 10.07 2.95 -3.53
CA GLN A 130 8.72 3.31 -3.09
C GLN A 130 7.70 2.30 -3.63
N LYS A 131 7.82 1.91 -4.91
CA LYS A 131 6.96 0.88 -5.51
C LYS A 131 7.14 -0.47 -4.82
N GLN A 132 8.38 -0.92 -4.63
CA GLN A 132 8.68 -2.21 -3.98
C GLN A 132 8.12 -2.25 -2.55
N PHE A 133 8.27 -1.14 -1.81
CA PHE A 133 7.68 -0.98 -0.50
C PHE A 133 6.16 -1.24 -0.53
N TRP A 134 5.43 -0.56 -1.43
CA TRP A 134 3.98 -0.72 -1.51
C TRP A 134 3.56 -2.12 -1.92
N VAL A 135 4.16 -2.67 -2.98
CA VAL A 135 3.84 -4.02 -3.46
C VAL A 135 4.04 -5.07 -2.35
N ASN A 136 5.18 -5.01 -1.64
CA ASN A 136 5.48 -5.95 -0.58
C ASN A 136 4.55 -5.78 0.62
N THR A 137 4.31 -4.54 1.06
CA THR A 137 3.42 -4.22 2.18
C THR A 137 2.00 -4.73 1.91
N LEU A 138 1.44 -4.40 0.73
CA LEU A 138 0.09 -4.80 0.35
C LEU A 138 -0.04 -6.32 0.25
N LYS A 139 0.94 -7.02 -0.34
CA LYS A 139 0.96 -8.49 -0.41
C LYS A 139 0.99 -9.15 0.98
N ILE A 140 1.75 -8.59 1.93
CA ILE A 140 1.81 -9.07 3.31
C ILE A 140 0.43 -8.90 3.99
N ILE A 141 -0.22 -7.76 3.81
CA ILE A 141 -1.56 -7.48 4.37
C ILE A 141 -2.59 -8.47 3.83
N LEU A 142 -2.66 -8.65 2.51
CA LEU A 142 -3.62 -9.57 1.88
C LEU A 142 -3.43 -11.01 2.37
N LYS A 143 -2.19 -11.48 2.42
CA LYS A 143 -1.87 -12.81 2.96
C LYS A 143 -2.27 -12.95 4.43
N ASN A 144 -2.18 -11.88 5.21
CA ASN A 144 -2.60 -11.91 6.60
C ASN A 144 -4.12 -12.07 6.72
N ILE A 145 -4.87 -11.33 5.92
CA ILE A 145 -6.34 -11.38 5.87
C ILE A 145 -6.81 -12.76 5.42
N GLU A 146 -6.22 -13.32 4.36
CA GLU A 146 -6.52 -14.67 3.85
C GLU A 146 -6.33 -15.73 4.95
N ASN A 147 -5.22 -15.68 5.69
CA ASN A 147 -4.98 -16.61 6.80
C ASN A 147 -6.00 -16.45 7.94
N GLN A 148 -6.45 -15.23 8.23
CA GLN A 148 -7.48 -15.01 9.26
C GLN A 148 -8.80 -15.65 8.85
N ILE A 149 -9.22 -15.50 7.58
CA ILE A 149 -10.45 -16.10 7.05
C ILE A 149 -10.40 -17.63 7.14
N ASN A 150 -9.30 -18.23 6.71
CA ASN A 150 -9.15 -19.69 6.72
C ASN A 150 -9.18 -20.31 8.12
N LEU A 151 -8.73 -19.57 9.15
CA LEU A 151 -8.80 -20.03 10.54
C LEU A 151 -10.23 -20.07 11.09
N PHE A 152 -11.17 -19.29 10.55
CA PHE A 152 -12.59 -19.34 10.96
C PHE A 152 -13.39 -20.44 10.24
N GLN A 153 -12.82 -21.08 9.22
CA GLN A 153 -13.47 -22.14 8.45
C GLN A 153 -13.13 -23.55 8.97
N ILE A 154 -12.18 -23.65 9.91
CA ILE A 154 -11.80 -24.87 10.64
C ILE A 154 -12.53 -24.88 11.98
#